data_AF-A0A450U0B2-F1
#
_entry.id   AF-A0A450U0B2-F1
#
_cell.length_a   1.000
_cell.length_b   1.000
_cell.length_c   1.000
_cell.angle_alpha   90.00
_cell.angle_beta   90.00
_cell.angle_gamma   90.00
#
_symmetry.space_group_name_H-M   'P 1'
#
loop_
_entity.id
_entity.type
_entity.pdbx_description
1 polymer ?
#
loop_
_entity_poly.entity_id
_entity_poly.type
_entity_poly.pdbx_seq_one_letter_code
_entity_poly.pdbx_strand_id
1 'polypeptide(L)'
;MTVVSDTSPLIALSKIDQLPILGKLFREILIPPSVSDEFLRNCTASEEMAFRDACRRFIRVTKPERSFPFNRRLDAGERDALALAMEKGFAIIIDDRKGFNEAREQKLIAVSTRAVLRIAEEKNIIPNYSALERALKEKRYFPPAY
;
A
#
# COMPACT_ATOMS: atom_id res chain seq x y z
N MET A 1 -0.26 14.92 -0.70
CA MET A 1 -1.28 14.11 -1.41
C MET A 1 -1.78 13.02 -0.47
N THR A 2 -3.04 12.64 -0.57
CA THR A 2 -3.63 11.47 0.12
C THR A 2 -3.74 10.32 -0.87
N VAL A 3 -3.45 9.11 -0.43
CA VAL A 3 -3.51 7.88 -1.26
C VAL A 3 -4.22 6.77 -0.51
N VAL A 4 -4.67 5.75 -1.24
CA VAL A 4 -5.16 4.50 -0.67
C VAL A 4 -4.07 3.44 -0.77
N SER A 5 -3.96 2.53 0.19
CA SER A 5 -3.04 1.38 0.10
C SER A 5 -3.79 0.08 0.29
N ASP A 6 -3.41 -0.92 -0.50
CA ASP A 6 -3.68 -2.33 -0.24
C ASP A 6 -2.77 -2.86 0.91
N THR A 7 -2.99 -4.09 1.37
CA THR A 7 -2.20 -4.78 2.40
C THR A 7 -0.78 -5.06 1.94
N SER A 8 -0.60 -5.48 0.68
CA SER A 8 0.67 -5.99 0.18
C SER A 8 1.84 -4.98 0.31
N PRO A 9 1.70 -3.68 -0.05
CA PRO A 9 2.74 -2.67 0.17
C PRO A 9 3.05 -2.38 1.64
N LEU A 10 2.03 -2.44 2.51
CA LEU A 10 2.20 -2.19 3.95
C LEU A 10 3.04 -3.30 4.58
N ILE A 11 2.74 -4.56 4.24
CA ILE A 11 3.53 -5.72 4.68
C ILE A 11 4.96 -5.61 4.15
N ALA A 12 5.12 -5.31 2.86
CA ALA A 12 6.43 -5.22 2.23
C ALA A 12 7.34 -4.21 2.96
N LEU A 13 6.85 -2.99 3.17
CA LEU A 13 7.62 -1.94 3.82
C LEU A 13 7.83 -2.21 5.32
N SER A 14 6.88 -2.87 5.99
CA SER A 14 7.04 -3.24 7.39
C SER A 14 8.12 -4.30 7.59
N LYS A 15 8.23 -5.28 6.69
CA LYS A 15 9.27 -6.34 6.74
C LYS A 15 10.71 -5.86 6.68
N ILE A 16 10.92 -4.62 6.21
CA ILE A 16 12.23 -3.98 6.07
C ILE A 16 12.35 -2.72 6.95
N ASP A 17 11.42 -2.52 7.90
CA ASP A 17 11.37 -1.37 8.81
C ASP A 17 11.28 0.00 8.08
N GLN A 18 10.70 0.02 6.88
CA GLN A 18 10.56 1.20 6.02
C GLN A 18 9.11 1.70 5.85
N LEU A 19 8.17 1.23 6.66
CA LEU A 19 6.79 1.78 6.67
C LEU A 19 6.77 3.33 6.82
N PRO A 20 7.67 3.98 7.60
CA PRO A 20 7.72 5.44 7.70
C PRO A 20 7.99 6.19 6.38
N ILE A 21 8.50 5.53 5.33
CA ILE A 21 8.65 6.16 4.01
C ILE A 21 7.31 6.71 3.51
N LEU A 22 6.22 5.97 3.72
CA LEU A 22 4.93 6.40 3.23
C LEU A 22 4.46 7.70 3.88
N GLY A 23 4.67 7.87 5.19
CA GLY A 23 4.35 9.11 5.91
C GLY A 23 5.22 10.31 5.54
N LYS A 24 6.37 10.09 4.89
CA LYS A 24 7.21 11.15 4.32
C LYS A 24 6.79 11.53 2.90
N LEU A 25 6.21 10.59 2.16
CA LEU A 25 5.73 10.79 0.79
C LEU A 25 4.31 11.36 0.72
N PHE A 26 3.45 10.88 1.62
CA PHE A 26 2.03 11.17 1.61
C PHE A 26 1.62 11.84 2.91
N ARG A 27 0.68 12.77 2.82
CA ARG A 27 0.13 13.44 4.00
C ARG A 27 -0.69 12.46 4.83
N GLU A 28 -1.44 11.61 4.13
CA GLU A 28 -2.34 10.63 4.72
C GLU A 28 -2.48 9.44 3.78
N ILE A 29 -2.69 8.27 4.37
CA ILE A 29 -2.93 7.01 3.67
C ILE A 29 -4.22 6.44 4.21
N LEU A 30 -5.20 6.25 3.34
CA LEU A 30 -6.42 5.57 3.72
C LEU A 30 -6.26 4.08 3.44
N ILE A 31 -6.75 3.26 4.35
CA ILE A 31 -6.83 1.82 4.17
C ILE A 31 -8.22 1.34 4.61
N PRO A 32 -8.83 0.37 3.93
CA PRO A 32 -10.07 -0.23 4.43
C PRO A 32 -9.82 -1.11 5.67
N PRO A 33 -10.86 -1.39 6.47
CA PRO A 33 -10.75 -2.31 7.61
C PRO A 33 -10.20 -3.69 7.23
N SER A 34 -10.60 -4.22 6.07
CA SER A 34 -10.12 -5.51 5.54
C SER A 34 -8.59 -5.56 5.37
N VAL A 35 -7.99 -4.48 4.89
CA VAL A 35 -6.53 -4.32 4.76
C VAL A 35 -5.85 -4.27 6.14
N SER A 36 -6.41 -3.49 7.08
CA SER A 36 -5.90 -3.44 8.45
C SER A 36 -5.96 -4.81 9.14
N ASP A 37 -7.08 -5.52 8.99
CA ASP A 37 -7.30 -6.82 9.61
C ASP A 37 -6.40 -7.90 9.01
N GLU A 38 -6.11 -7.83 7.71
CA GLU A 38 -5.18 -8.75 7.05
C GLU A 38 -3.74 -8.48 7.49
N PHE A 39 -3.34 -7.21 7.57
CA PHE A 39 -2.02 -6.81 8.06
C PHE A 39 -1.80 -7.35 9.48
N LEU A 40 -2.74 -7.10 10.40
CA LEU A 40 -2.65 -7.49 11.80
C LEU A 40 -2.65 -9.01 12.02
N ARG A 41 -3.22 -9.77 11.08
CA ARG A 41 -3.23 -11.26 11.15
C ARG A 41 -1.89 -11.89 10.80
N ASN A 42 -1.06 -11.20 10.01
CA ASN A 42 0.15 -11.77 9.42
C ASN A 42 1.44 -11.07 9.87
N CYS A 43 1.33 -10.10 10.79
CA CYS A 43 2.47 -9.32 11.27
C CYS A 43 3.11 -9.93 12.53
N THR A 44 4.38 -9.63 12.73
CA THR A 44 5.10 -9.81 13.99
C THR A 44 4.72 -8.71 14.99
N ALA A 45 5.05 -8.90 16.27
CA ALA A 45 4.79 -7.90 17.32
C ALA A 45 5.47 -6.55 17.04
N SER A 46 6.66 -6.54 16.44
CA SER A 46 7.38 -5.32 16.05
C SER A 46 6.69 -4.60 14.89
N GLU A 47 6.24 -5.35 13.87
CA GLU A 47 5.51 -4.81 12.73
C GLU A 47 4.14 -4.25 13.16
N GLU A 48 3.44 -4.92 14.07
CA GLU A 48 2.20 -4.42 14.67
C GLU A 48 2.42 -3.08 15.38
N MET A 49 3.47 -2.98 16.20
CA MET A 49 3.79 -1.75 16.92
C MET A 49 4.08 -0.59 15.97
N ALA A 50 4.88 -0.84 14.92
CA ALA A 50 5.18 0.15 13.89
C ALA A 50 3.91 0.57 13.12
N PHE A 51 3.03 -0.38 12.79
CA PHE A 51 1.77 -0.10 12.12
C PHE A 51 0.81 0.71 12.99
N ARG A 52 0.73 0.42 14.29
CA ARG A 52 -0.08 1.21 15.24
C ARG A 52 0.45 2.64 15.39
N ASP A 53 1.78 2.84 15.40
CA ASP A 53 2.36 4.20 15.35
C ASP A 53 1.97 4.92 14.05
N ALA A 54 2.09 4.22 12.91
CA ALA A 54 1.67 4.76 11.61
C ALA A 54 0.18 5.15 11.59
N CYS A 55 -0.71 4.34 12.19
CA CYS A 55 -2.14 4.64 12.33
C CYS A 55 -2.43 5.87 13.19
N ARG A 56 -1.58 6.18 14.17
CA ARG A 56 -1.70 7.42 14.94
C ARG A 56 -1.29 8.63 14.11
N ARG A 57 -0.30 8.47 13.24
CA ARG A 57 0.35 9.58 12.52
C ARG A 57 -0.26 9.87 11.15
N PHE A 58 -0.23 8.91 10.24
CA PHE A 58 -0.51 9.12 8.82
C PHE A 58 -1.39 8.06 8.15
N ILE A 59 -1.63 6.90 8.77
CA ILE A 59 -2.58 5.90 8.26
C ILE A 59 -3.96 6.14 8.91
N ARG A 60 -5.03 6.07 8.12
CA ARG A 60 -6.42 6.12 8.59
C ARG A 60 -7.22 4.93 8.07
N VAL A 61 -7.79 4.17 8.99
CA VAL A 61 -8.71 3.09 8.64
C VAL A 61 -10.06 3.71 8.27
N THR A 62 -10.46 3.58 7.00
CA THR A 62 -11.67 4.18 6.44
C THR A 62 -12.44 3.13 5.67
N LYS A 63 -13.68 2.84 6.07
CA LYS A 63 -14.53 1.89 5.37
C LYS A 63 -15.08 2.52 4.07
N PRO A 64 -15.02 1.85 2.91
CA PRO A 64 -15.72 2.32 1.73
C PRO A 64 -17.24 2.28 1.96
N GLU A 65 -17.94 3.34 1.56
CA GLU A 65 -19.39 3.45 1.65
C GLU A 65 -20.08 2.87 0.41
N ARG A 66 -19.35 2.82 -0.72
CA ARG A 66 -19.86 2.33 -2.00
C ARG A 66 -19.17 1.02 -2.39
N SER A 67 -19.94 0.11 -2.96
CA SER A 67 -19.42 -1.04 -3.68
C SER A 67 -19.38 -0.74 -5.17
N PHE A 68 -18.34 -1.23 -5.84
CA PHE A 68 -18.20 -1.10 -7.29
C PHE A 68 -18.18 -2.48 -7.95
N PRO A 69 -18.74 -2.63 -9.15
CA PRO A 69 -18.56 -3.85 -9.93
C PRO A 69 -17.14 -3.87 -10.49
N PHE A 70 -16.38 -4.92 -10.16
CA PHE A 70 -15.04 -5.14 -10.70
C PHE A 70 -15.06 -6.28 -11.71
N ASN A 71 -14.28 -6.16 -12.78
CA ASN A 71 -14.18 -7.17 -13.83
C ASN A 71 -13.37 -8.38 -13.36
N ARG A 72 -12.48 -8.18 -12.40
CA ARG A 72 -11.60 -9.22 -11.84
C ARG A 72 -12.13 -9.79 -10.55
N ARG A 73 -11.80 -11.07 -10.33
CA ARG A 73 -11.91 -11.70 -9.02
C ARG A 73 -10.79 -11.20 -8.12
N LEU A 74 -11.15 -10.24 -7.28
CA LEU A 74 -10.30 -9.63 -6.27
C LEU A 74 -10.59 -10.23 -4.89
N ASP A 75 -9.57 -10.28 -4.04
CA ASP A 75 -9.77 -10.59 -2.63
C ASP A 75 -10.49 -9.42 -1.90
N ALA A 76 -10.71 -9.57 -0.60
CA ALA A 76 -11.43 -8.56 0.18
C ALA A 76 -10.62 -7.25 0.36
N GLY A 77 -9.31 -7.36 0.58
CA GLY A 77 -8.43 -6.21 0.79
C GLY A 77 -8.30 -5.37 -0.48
N GLU A 78 -8.00 -6.02 -1.60
CA GLU A 78 -7.90 -5.40 -2.92
C GLU A 78 -9.20 -4.70 -3.31
N ARG A 79 -10.32 -5.41 -3.15
CA ARG A 79 -11.65 -4.91 -3.54
C ARG A 79 -12.03 -3.67 -2.74
N ASP A 80 -11.87 -3.72 -1.43
CA ASP A 80 -12.25 -2.61 -0.57
C ASP A 80 -11.29 -1.42 -0.75
N ALA A 81 -10.00 -1.67 -1.00
CA ALA A 81 -9.02 -0.63 -1.28
C ALA A 81 -9.32 0.07 -2.61
N LEU A 82 -9.64 -0.70 -3.66
CA LEU A 82 -10.07 -0.15 -4.94
C LEU A 82 -11.37 0.63 -4.81
N ALA A 83 -12.36 0.09 -4.09
CA ALA A 83 -13.62 0.78 -3.85
C ALA A 83 -13.40 2.12 -3.14
N LEU A 84 -12.56 2.14 -2.11
CA LEU A 84 -12.21 3.36 -1.38
C LEU A 84 -11.46 4.37 -2.27
N ALA A 85 -10.53 3.89 -3.10
CA ALA A 85 -9.79 4.74 -4.03
C ALA A 85 -10.72 5.37 -5.08
N MET A 86 -11.64 4.60 -5.65
CA MET A 86 -12.67 5.08 -6.57
C MET A 86 -13.61 6.10 -5.92
N GLU A 87 -14.08 5.82 -4.71
CA GLU A 87 -14.99 6.70 -3.99
C GLU A 87 -14.36 8.06 -3.68
N LYS A 88 -13.09 8.08 -3.27
CA LYS A 88 -12.38 9.31 -2.93
C LYS A 88 -11.67 9.99 -4.12
N GLY A 89 -11.54 9.29 -5.25
CA GLY A 89 -10.77 9.77 -6.40
C GLY A 89 -9.27 9.87 -6.12
N PHE A 90 -8.74 8.99 -5.27
CA PHE A 90 -7.33 8.99 -4.87
C PHE A 90 -6.52 7.93 -5.60
N ALA A 91 -5.21 8.14 -5.72
CA ALA A 91 -4.29 7.13 -6.22
C ALA A 91 -4.20 5.95 -5.24
N ILE A 92 -3.92 4.75 -5.76
CA ILE A 92 -3.81 3.52 -4.97
C ILE A 92 -2.40 2.93 -5.06
N ILE A 93 -1.88 2.46 -3.92
CA ILE A 93 -0.67 1.64 -3.84
C ILE A 93 -1.09 0.17 -3.80
N ILE A 94 -0.68 -0.62 -4.79
CA ILE A 94 -1.08 -2.02 -4.93
C ILE A 94 -0.02 -2.82 -5.70
N ASP A 95 0.32 -4.01 -5.19
CA ASP A 95 1.31 -4.90 -5.81
C ASP A 95 0.69 -6.13 -6.50
N ASP A 96 -0.58 -6.45 -6.24
CA ASP A 96 -1.25 -7.51 -6.99
C ASP A 96 -1.56 -7.09 -8.43
N ARG A 97 -1.27 -7.98 -9.37
CA ARG A 97 -1.42 -7.72 -10.81
C ARG A 97 -2.87 -7.57 -11.24
N LYS A 98 -3.80 -8.34 -10.65
CA LYS A 98 -5.22 -8.22 -10.95
C LYS A 98 -5.75 -6.90 -10.41
N GLY A 99 -5.45 -6.59 -9.14
CA GLY A 99 -5.83 -5.32 -8.52
C GLY A 99 -5.29 -4.10 -9.29
N PHE A 100 -4.01 -4.12 -9.67
CA PHE A 100 -3.39 -3.06 -10.46
C PHE A 100 -4.06 -2.86 -11.83
N ASN A 101 -4.35 -3.96 -12.54
CA ASN A 101 -5.03 -3.89 -13.83
C ASN A 101 -6.47 -3.38 -13.70
N GLU A 102 -7.18 -3.79 -12.64
CA GLU A 102 -8.52 -3.27 -12.34
C GLU A 102 -8.47 -1.76 -12.11
N ALA A 103 -7.53 -1.28 -11.28
CA ALA A 103 -7.34 0.15 -11.03
C ALA A 103 -7.18 0.93 -12.35
N ARG A 104 -6.33 0.43 -13.26
CA ARG A 104 -6.10 1.07 -14.57
C ARG A 104 -7.33 1.06 -15.46
N GLU A 105 -8.11 -0.02 -15.50
CA GLU A 105 -9.38 -0.08 -16.24
C GLU A 105 -10.39 0.94 -15.70
N GLN A 106 -10.42 1.11 -14.38
CA GLN A 106 -11.23 2.11 -13.69
C GLN A 106 -10.64 3.54 -13.76
N LYS A 107 -9.57 3.74 -14.56
CA LYS A 107 -8.85 5.02 -14.76
C LYS A 107 -8.26 5.63 -13.48
N LEU A 108 -8.01 4.81 -12.46
CA LEU A 108 -7.26 5.21 -11.28
C LEU A 108 -5.76 5.26 -11.57
N ILE A 109 -5.08 6.14 -10.85
CA ILE A 109 -3.62 6.13 -10.76
C ILE A 109 -3.24 5.01 -9.78
N ALA A 110 -2.55 3.99 -10.28
CA ALA A 110 -2.03 2.89 -9.46
C ALA A 110 -0.51 2.91 -9.45
N VAL A 111 0.08 2.65 -8.29
CA VAL A 111 1.53 2.58 -8.09
C VAL A 111 1.91 1.33 -7.30
N SER A 112 3.04 0.73 -7.64
CA SER A 112 3.60 -0.40 -6.90
C SER A 112 4.49 0.05 -5.75
N THR A 113 4.78 -0.84 -4.80
CA THR A 113 5.80 -0.62 -3.76
C THR A 113 7.15 -0.26 -4.38
N ARG A 114 7.49 -0.87 -5.52
CA ARG A 114 8.72 -0.53 -6.25
C ARG A 114 8.71 0.92 -6.72
N ALA A 115 7.59 1.38 -7.29
CA ALA A 115 7.44 2.77 -7.70
C ALA A 115 7.51 3.72 -6.50
N VAL A 116 6.89 3.36 -5.37
CA VAL A 116 6.98 4.13 -4.11
C VAL A 116 8.43 4.29 -3.64
N LEU A 117 9.22 3.22 -3.65
CA LEU A 117 10.63 3.28 -3.27
C LEU A 117 11.46 4.16 -4.22
N ARG A 118 11.21 4.09 -5.53
CA ARG A 118 11.87 4.98 -6.51
C ARG A 118 11.53 6.44 -6.27
N ILE A 119 10.24 6.75 -6.06
CA ILE A 119 9.80 8.11 -5.75
C ILE A 119 10.44 8.61 -4.44
N ALA A 120 10.62 7.74 -3.45
CA ALA A 120 11.31 8.09 -2.21
C ALA A 120 12.79 8.43 -2.44
N GLU A 121 13.48 7.70 -3.32
CA GLU A 121 14.87 8.01 -3.69
C GLU A 121 14.96 9.33 -4.46
N GLU A 122 14.12 9.54 -5.46
CA GLU A 122 14.05 10.79 -6.24
C GLU A 122 13.80 12.02 -5.34
N LYS A 123 13.09 11.83 -4.23
CA LYS A 123 12.81 12.86 -3.23
C LYS A 123 13.84 12.94 -2.10
N ASN A 124 14.95 12.20 -2.19
CA ASN A 124 16.00 12.13 -1.15
C ASN A 124 15.48 11.69 0.23
N ILE A 125 14.37 10.96 0.28
CA ILE A 125 13.82 10.38 1.52
C ILE A 125 14.60 9.15 1.94
N ILE A 126 15.07 8.39 0.94
CA ILE A 126 15.99 7.28 1.10
C ILE A 126 17.23 7.53 0.24
N PRO A 127 18.40 7.01 0.63
CA PRO A 127 19.63 7.22 -0.12
C PRO A 127 19.74 6.30 -1.34
N ASN A 128 19.15 5.10 -1.29
CA ASN A 128 19.32 4.08 -2.32
C ASN A 128 18.13 3.09 -2.34
N TYR A 129 17.32 3.12 -3.39
CA TYR A 129 16.19 2.20 -3.54
C TYR A 129 16.64 0.75 -3.77
N SER A 130 17.78 0.54 -4.44
CA SER A 130 18.27 -0.79 -4.79
C SER A 130 18.66 -1.60 -3.54
N ALA A 131 19.15 -0.92 -2.49
CA ALA A 131 19.42 -1.54 -1.20
C ALA A 131 18.13 -2.07 -0.54
N LEU A 132 17.05 -1.28 -0.57
CA LEU A 132 15.76 -1.68 -0.02
C LEU A 132 15.08 -2.77 -0.87
N GLU A 133 15.20 -2.68 -2.20
CA GLU A 133 14.70 -3.73 -3.11
C GLU A 133 15.39 -5.07 -2.84
N ARG A 134 16.70 -5.07 -2.55
CA ARG A 134 17.43 -6.27 -2.14
C ARG A 134 16.93 -6.81 -0.79
N ALA A 135 16.72 -5.94 0.19
CA ALA A 135 16.18 -6.33 1.50
C ALA A 135 14.78 -6.98 1.36
N LEU A 136 13.92 -6.45 0.48
CA LEU A 136 12.62 -7.07 0.19
C LEU A 136 12.78 -8.50 -0.37
N LYS A 137 13.71 -8.68 -1.34
CA LYS A 137 13.99 -9.99 -1.94
C LYS A 137 14.51 -10.99 -0.91
N GLU A 138 15.35 -10.56 0.03
CA GLU A 138 15.82 -11.40 1.16
C GLU A 138 14.66 -11.83 2.07
N LYS A 139 13.63 -10.98 2.23
CA LYS A 139 12.38 -11.30 2.92
C LYS A 139 11.36 -12.05 2.06
N ARG A 140 11.79 -12.58 0.91
CA ARG A 140 10.98 -13.30 -0.10
C ARG A 140 9.80 -12.46 -0.64
N TYR A 141 9.97 -11.14 -0.69
CA TYR A 141 9.01 -10.23 -1.30
C TYR A 141 9.59 -9.66 -2.61
N PHE A 142 8.82 -9.75 -3.69
CA PHE A 142 9.25 -9.34 -5.03
C PHE A 142 8.29 -8.26 -5.53
N PRO A 143 8.60 -6.97 -5.30
CA PRO A 143 7.69 -5.91 -5.71
C PRO A 143 7.63 -5.85 -7.25
N PRO A 144 6.43 -5.66 -7.83
CA PRO A 144 6.24 -5.69 -9.27
C PRO A 144 6.89 -4.50 -9.97
N ALA A 145 7.13 -4.66 -11.27
CA ALA A 145 7.87 -3.71 -12.10
C ALA A 145 7.01 -2.84 -13.01
N TYR A 146 5.68 -2.98 -12.95
CA TYR A 146 4.74 -2.25 -13.80
C TYR A 146 4.48 -0.83 -13.31
#